data_AF-A0A378C9G7-F1
#
_entry.id   AF-A0A378C9G7-F1
#
_cell.length_a   1.000
_cell.length_b   1.000
_cell.length_c   1.000
_cell.angle_alpha   90.00
_cell.angle_beta   90.00
_cell.angle_gamma   90.00
#
_symmetry.space_group_name_H-M   'P 1'
#
loop_
_entity.id
_entity.type
_entity.pdbx_description
1 polymer ?
#
loop_
_entity_poly.entity_id
_entity_poly.type
_entity_poly.pdbx_seq_one_letter_code
_entity_poly.pdbx_strand_id
1 'polypeptide(L)'
;MMTAETLVDFCDEDGVIGAKVSMNQQGIGFSSGAVDLMPELLQNLLFSLFKTSEDGFFLQDEDGHILADFRNGIARALGVTVKYDWVTQIVSMLGSNLGLESSAVRFFVDSSSDDILTMMDPDGVIFLRLTKDFQLLTRINMGGSVSGQDTIARMSNRALSRITATSRQRGYLTQMPTADINVFLNVGQSHSVGTFSRVALSVGQALGNLMLGHSPRGTNYVNTTTSEVYGPVGGNILVELVEVRQLDDGTLSTTSGSFGETSLSGWLNMAKTLHNQRLMTENDTSRAFAGACPGVGGKSLAQLSKGASPNLYNHIITAMQGIKEAADAAGKTSRLCGITFMQMENDGSTPYDTYYPQLEQFYSDINTDGMAIFGQTRPPHWYFYQGGGMYTSDTNSMAASRALLDFCDNHPGLASFVNPVGQLPNPVNPDGMTTISLQTAIAGLAVMWVV
;
A
#
# COMPACT_ATOMS: atom_id res chain seq x y z
N MET A 1 0.48 89.23 37.76
CA MET A 1 1.21 90.01 36.74
C MET A 1 2.66 90.07 37.18
N MET A 2 3.56 89.41 36.46
CA MET A 2 5.00 89.57 36.64
C MET A 2 5.55 90.22 35.37
N THR A 3 6.14 91.41 35.53
CA THR A 3 6.65 92.27 34.45
C THR A 3 8.05 91.83 34.05
N ALA A 4 8.28 91.62 32.74
CA ALA A 4 9.61 91.37 32.18
C ALA A 4 10.40 92.68 32.09
N GLU A 5 11.71 92.62 32.35
CA GLU A 5 12.61 93.77 32.34
C GLU A 5 13.56 93.66 31.14
N THR A 6 13.66 94.74 30.35
CA THR A 6 14.58 94.80 29.21
C THR A 6 15.99 95.08 29.70
N LEU A 7 16.96 94.26 29.31
CA LEU A 7 18.35 94.39 29.76
C LEU A 7 19.20 95.20 28.78
N VAL A 8 19.06 94.96 27.48
CA VAL A 8 19.81 95.67 26.42
C VAL A 8 18.98 95.76 25.15
N ASP A 9 18.91 96.95 24.57
CA ASP A 9 18.36 97.21 23.23
C ASP A 9 19.51 97.50 22.26
N PHE A 10 19.49 96.84 21.10
CA PHE A 10 20.40 97.11 19.98
C PHE A 10 19.65 97.92 18.93
N CYS A 11 20.01 99.20 18.83
CA CYS A 11 19.36 100.18 17.95
C CYS A 11 20.31 100.63 16.84
N ASP A 12 19.74 101.07 15.72
CA ASP A 12 20.48 101.89 14.77
C ASP A 12 20.61 103.35 15.24
N GLU A 13 21.33 104.17 14.46
CA GLU A 13 21.60 105.59 14.79
C GLU A 13 20.31 106.44 14.85
N ASP A 14 19.22 105.96 14.28
CA ASP A 14 17.90 106.61 14.27
C ASP A 14 16.98 106.10 15.41
N GLY A 15 17.47 105.19 16.25
CA GLY A 15 16.78 104.69 17.44
C GLY A 15 15.78 103.57 17.18
N VAL A 16 15.79 102.97 15.99
CA VAL A 16 14.93 101.82 15.66
C VAL A 16 15.58 100.56 16.21
N ILE A 17 14.82 99.81 17.00
CA ILE A 17 15.35 98.65 17.73
C ILE A 17 15.40 97.44 16.80
N GLY A 18 16.61 97.07 16.40
CA GLY A 18 16.87 95.90 15.56
C GLY A 18 16.85 94.59 16.34
N ALA A 19 17.26 94.58 17.60
CA ALA A 19 17.21 93.40 18.48
C ALA A 19 17.11 93.77 19.97
N LYS A 20 16.53 92.87 20.78
CA LYS A 20 16.32 93.04 22.22
C LYS A 20 16.78 91.81 23.01
N VAL A 21 17.38 92.05 24.17
CA VAL A 21 17.62 91.03 25.21
C VAL A 21 16.76 91.37 26.42
N SER A 22 15.88 90.43 26.79
CA SER A 22 14.90 90.60 27.87
C SER A 22 15.01 89.47 28.87
N MET A 23 14.75 89.75 30.15
CA MET A 23 14.78 88.74 31.20
C MET A 23 13.46 88.67 31.97
N ASN A 24 13.11 87.45 32.36
CA ASN A 24 12.08 87.18 33.35
C ASN A 24 12.52 86.04 34.29
N GLN A 25 11.64 85.62 35.20
CA GLN A 25 11.95 84.56 36.17
C GLN A 25 12.25 83.17 35.54
N GLN A 26 12.03 82.98 34.25
CA GLN A 26 12.30 81.75 33.51
C GLN A 26 13.61 81.80 32.70
N GLY A 27 14.28 82.94 32.61
CA GLY A 27 15.57 83.09 31.94
C GLY A 27 15.72 84.37 31.12
N ILE A 28 16.80 84.45 30.34
CA ILE A 28 17.12 85.54 29.42
C ILE A 28 16.82 85.09 27.99
N GLY A 29 16.09 85.90 27.23
CA GLY A 29 15.73 85.65 25.82
C GLY A 29 16.19 86.78 24.88
N PHE A 30 16.46 86.43 23.62
CA PHE A 30 16.87 87.36 22.56
C PHE A 30 15.84 87.37 21.43
N SER A 31 15.47 88.55 20.92
CA SER A 31 14.50 88.72 19.82
C SER A 31 14.94 89.81 18.83
N SER A 32 14.92 89.55 17.51
CA SER A 32 15.27 90.52 16.46
C SER A 32 14.32 90.41 15.27
N GLY A 33 14.02 91.54 14.61
CA GLY A 33 13.16 91.59 13.42
C GLY A 33 13.88 91.91 12.09
N ALA A 34 15.19 92.20 12.12
CA ALA A 34 15.89 92.75 10.94
C ALA A 34 17.38 92.33 10.79
N VAL A 35 17.84 91.28 11.48
CA VAL A 35 19.22 90.78 11.36
C VAL A 35 19.25 89.45 10.61
N ASP A 36 19.97 89.40 9.48
CA ASP A 36 20.36 88.16 8.79
C ASP A 36 21.70 87.64 9.36
N LEU A 37 21.72 86.39 9.80
CA LEU A 37 22.93 85.71 10.31
C LEU A 37 23.71 85.10 9.13
N MET A 38 25.01 85.42 9.03
CA MET A 38 25.86 84.88 7.96
C MET A 38 26.02 83.34 8.08
N PRO A 39 26.23 82.62 6.95
CA PRO A 39 26.06 81.16 6.87
C PRO A 39 27.04 80.31 7.69
N GLU A 40 28.03 80.91 8.34
CA GLU A 40 29.06 80.23 9.15
C GLU A 40 28.79 80.32 10.66
N LEU A 41 27.71 81.01 11.07
CA LEU A 41 27.19 81.11 12.44
C LEU A 41 25.70 80.68 12.49
N LEU A 42 25.43 79.52 11.89
CA LEU A 42 24.10 78.91 11.76
C LEU A 42 23.48 78.55 13.12
N GLN A 43 22.52 79.34 13.59
CA GLN A 43 21.60 78.90 14.64
C GLN A 43 20.27 79.67 14.59
N ASN A 44 19.47 79.42 13.55
CA ASN A 44 18.03 79.13 13.63
C ASN A 44 17.33 79.39 12.28
N LEU A 45 16.78 78.34 11.68
CA LEU A 45 15.49 78.46 11.02
C LEU A 45 14.61 77.34 11.58
N LEU A 46 13.71 77.75 12.48
CA LEU A 46 12.39 77.16 12.78
C LEU A 46 12.33 75.65 13.00
N PHE A 47 12.91 75.17 14.11
CA PHE A 47 12.46 73.94 14.74
C PHE A 47 12.47 74.10 16.27
N SER A 48 11.34 73.84 16.91
CA SER A 48 11.30 73.69 18.36
C SER A 48 11.83 72.29 18.71
N LEU A 49 12.92 72.20 19.49
CA LEU A 49 13.52 70.93 19.90
C LEU A 49 12.98 70.56 21.29
N PHE A 50 12.02 69.64 21.33
CA PHE A 50 11.44 69.19 22.59
C PHE A 50 12.15 67.92 23.08
N LYS A 51 12.72 67.97 24.29
CA LYS A 51 13.12 66.75 25.01
C LYS A 51 11.93 66.28 25.83
N THR A 52 11.37 65.12 25.49
CA THR A 52 10.27 64.52 26.25
C THR A 52 10.61 63.07 26.62
N SER A 53 11.02 62.88 27.88
CA SER A 53 11.35 61.59 28.55
C SER A 53 12.46 60.74 27.90
N GLU A 54 12.90 59.69 28.60
CA GLU A 54 14.14 58.89 28.39
C GLU A 54 14.32 58.24 27.00
N ASP A 55 13.39 58.45 26.06
CA ASP A 55 13.24 57.67 24.83
C ASP A 55 13.37 58.46 23.51
N GLY A 56 13.74 59.76 23.53
CA GLY A 56 14.14 60.51 22.32
C GLY A 56 13.74 62.00 22.23
N PHE A 57 13.75 62.56 21.01
CA PHE A 57 13.39 63.96 20.70
C PHE A 57 12.66 64.11 19.35
N PHE A 58 11.98 65.23 19.10
CA PHE A 58 11.33 65.54 17.83
C PHE A 58 11.43 67.03 17.47
N LEU A 59 11.23 67.33 16.18
CA LEU A 59 11.24 68.66 15.57
C LEU A 59 9.83 68.98 15.06
N GLN A 60 9.33 70.17 15.40
CA GLN A 60 7.97 70.62 15.09
C GLN A 60 7.99 72.03 14.49
N ASP A 61 7.05 72.33 13.60
CA ASP A 61 6.78 73.69 13.11
C ASP A 61 5.94 74.52 14.12
N GLU A 62 5.70 75.79 13.80
CA GLU A 62 4.92 76.72 14.65
C GLU A 62 3.43 76.36 14.76
N ASP A 63 2.89 75.60 13.80
CA ASP A 63 1.49 75.16 13.75
C ASP A 63 1.25 73.83 14.48
N GLY A 64 2.32 73.18 14.97
CA GLY A 64 2.24 71.95 15.73
C GLY A 64 2.40 70.67 14.90
N HIS A 65 2.87 70.72 13.66
CA HIS A 65 3.16 69.53 12.87
C HIS A 65 4.59 69.01 13.11
N ILE A 66 4.71 67.71 13.33
CA ILE A 66 6.02 67.06 13.53
C ILE A 66 6.72 66.94 12.17
N LEU A 67 7.79 67.71 12.00
CA LEU A 67 8.64 67.71 10.81
C LEU A 67 9.64 66.55 10.82
N ALA A 68 10.15 66.21 12.01
CA ALA A 68 10.94 65.02 12.21
C ALA A 68 10.80 64.42 13.62
N ASP A 69 10.83 63.11 13.75
CA ASP A 69 10.64 62.36 14.99
C ASP A 69 11.77 61.36 15.20
N PHE A 70 12.48 61.43 16.33
CA PHE A 70 13.62 60.58 16.68
C PHE A 70 13.38 59.94 18.04
N ARG A 71 12.60 58.84 18.05
CA ARG A 71 12.24 58.11 19.27
C ARG A 71 12.38 56.61 19.08
N ASN A 72 12.75 55.89 20.14
CA ASN A 72 12.84 54.42 20.17
C ASN A 72 13.60 53.82 18.97
N GLY A 73 14.72 54.42 18.57
CA GLY A 73 15.53 53.89 17.48
C GLY A 73 15.00 54.12 16.07
N ILE A 74 14.01 55.01 15.91
CA ILE A 74 13.37 55.32 14.63
C ILE A 74 13.44 56.83 14.40
N ALA A 75 13.99 57.23 13.25
CA ALA A 75 14.00 58.58 12.70
C ALA A 75 12.94 58.68 11.60
N ARG A 76 12.03 59.65 11.69
CA ARG A 76 11.04 59.93 10.65
C ARG A 76 11.17 61.38 10.26
N ALA A 77 11.28 61.70 8.98
CA ALA A 77 11.29 63.08 8.50
C ALA A 77 10.80 63.15 7.04
N LEU A 78 9.98 64.15 6.70
CA LEU A 78 9.56 64.44 5.32
C LEU A 78 9.09 63.20 4.52
N GLY A 79 8.28 62.35 5.15
CA GLY A 79 7.75 61.12 4.53
C GLY A 79 8.72 59.93 4.46
N VAL A 80 9.96 60.10 4.91
CA VAL A 80 10.98 59.04 4.97
C VAL A 80 11.12 58.54 6.41
N THR A 81 11.11 57.22 6.60
CA THR A 81 11.36 56.58 7.89
C THR A 81 12.64 55.77 7.83
N VAL A 82 13.61 56.11 8.68
CA VAL A 82 14.90 55.42 8.84
C VAL A 82 14.97 54.85 10.25
N LYS A 83 15.12 53.53 10.40
CA LYS A 83 15.38 52.92 11.70
C LYS A 83 16.89 52.93 11.95
N TYR A 84 17.33 53.59 13.02
CA TYR A 84 18.76 53.77 13.34
C TYR A 84 19.19 53.00 14.59
N ASP A 85 18.31 52.22 15.21
CA ASP A 85 18.71 51.28 16.26
C ASP A 85 19.29 50.00 15.65
N TRP A 86 20.49 50.16 15.14
CA TRP A 86 21.33 49.13 14.58
C TRP A 86 21.73 48.05 15.61
N VAL A 87 21.80 48.39 16.90
CA VAL A 87 22.23 47.45 17.94
C VAL A 87 21.06 46.56 18.38
N THR A 88 19.86 47.12 18.61
CA THR A 88 18.70 46.31 19.00
C THR A 88 18.11 45.53 17.82
N GLN A 89 18.27 45.99 16.56
CA GLN A 89 17.96 45.17 15.39
C GLN A 89 18.94 44.01 15.20
N ILE A 90 20.24 44.20 15.43
CA ILE A 90 21.19 43.07 15.37
C ILE A 90 20.90 42.07 16.49
N VAL A 91 20.59 42.54 17.71
CA VAL A 91 20.26 41.66 18.84
C VAL A 91 18.88 41.00 18.66
N SER A 92 17.88 41.66 18.04
CA SER A 92 16.59 41.02 17.73
C SER A 92 16.65 40.12 16.49
N MET A 93 17.51 40.39 15.51
CA MET A 93 17.75 39.52 14.35
C MET A 93 18.66 38.33 14.69
N LEU A 94 19.50 38.43 15.72
CA LEU A 94 20.27 37.31 16.26
C LEU A 94 19.52 36.56 17.38
N GLY A 95 18.55 37.20 18.02
CA GLY A 95 17.67 36.58 19.03
C GLY A 95 16.43 35.90 18.46
N SER A 96 16.11 36.13 17.19
CA SER A 96 15.01 35.47 16.47
C SER A 96 15.48 35.10 15.06
N ASN A 97 15.75 33.82 14.86
CA ASN A 97 15.91 33.10 13.60
C ASN A 97 16.52 33.90 12.43
N LEU A 98 17.84 33.77 12.23
CA LEU A 98 18.50 34.31 11.04
C LEU A 98 18.29 33.32 9.87
N GLY A 99 17.42 33.69 8.92
CA GLY A 99 17.04 32.85 7.78
C GLY A 99 17.44 33.46 6.43
N LEU A 100 18.07 32.68 5.54
CA LEU A 100 18.18 32.99 4.11
C LEU A 100 17.46 31.90 3.32
N GLU A 101 16.37 32.27 2.65
CA GLU A 101 15.56 31.35 1.85
C GLU A 101 15.68 31.67 0.36
N SER A 102 15.88 30.62 -0.43
CA SER A 102 15.75 30.64 -1.88
C SER A 102 14.85 29.47 -2.30
N SER A 103 14.46 29.43 -3.58
CA SER A 103 13.73 28.30 -4.15
C SER A 103 14.52 26.98 -4.14
N ALA A 104 15.83 27.02 -3.87
CA ALA A 104 16.72 25.86 -3.89
C ALA A 104 17.23 25.44 -2.50
N VAL A 105 17.41 26.39 -1.58
CA VAL A 105 18.06 26.18 -0.28
C VAL A 105 17.47 27.08 0.77
N ARG A 106 17.28 26.55 1.98
CA ARG A 106 17.01 27.32 3.18
C ARG A 106 18.17 27.19 4.19
N PHE A 107 18.65 28.33 4.67
CA PHE A 107 19.65 28.44 5.74
C PHE A 107 18.97 29.05 6.96
N PHE A 108 19.08 28.42 8.13
CA PHE A 108 18.56 28.99 9.37
C PHE A 108 19.52 28.79 10.54
N VAL A 109 19.61 29.83 11.37
CA VAL A 109 20.16 29.76 12.73
C VAL A 109 18.98 29.95 13.68
N ASP A 110 18.50 28.86 14.26
CA ASP A 110 17.31 28.82 15.12
C ASP A 110 17.70 28.55 16.57
N SER A 111 17.45 29.51 17.46
CA SER A 111 17.74 29.43 18.89
C SER A 111 16.84 28.43 19.63
N SER A 112 15.74 27.99 19.02
CA SER A 112 14.82 26.98 19.56
C SER A 112 15.15 25.55 19.12
N SER A 113 16.09 25.36 18.18
CA SER A 113 16.51 24.03 17.73
C SER A 113 17.56 23.41 18.66
N ASP A 114 17.67 22.08 18.66
CA ASP A 114 18.74 21.35 19.35
C ASP A 114 20.13 21.58 18.72
N ASP A 115 20.21 22.32 17.60
CA ASP A 115 21.42 22.59 16.85
C ASP A 115 21.80 24.06 16.84
N ILE A 116 23.08 24.32 16.57
CA ILE A 116 23.64 25.66 16.36
C ILE A 116 23.33 26.15 14.93
N LEU A 117 23.41 25.27 13.94
CA LEU A 117 23.19 25.60 12.52
C LEU A 117 22.51 24.44 11.80
N THR A 118 21.50 24.73 10.98
CA THR A 118 20.85 23.74 10.10
C THR A 118 20.64 24.31 8.70
N MET A 119 21.04 23.54 7.68
CA MET A 119 20.72 23.80 6.27
C MET A 119 19.88 22.65 5.72
N MET A 120 18.76 23.00 5.08
CA MET A 120 17.80 22.04 4.55
C MET A 120 17.28 22.48 3.18
N ASP A 121 16.79 21.51 2.40
CA ASP A 121 16.06 21.80 1.17
C ASP A 121 14.59 22.15 1.49
N PRO A 122 13.81 22.61 0.50
CA PRO A 122 12.39 22.93 0.68
C PRO A 122 11.53 21.74 1.14
N ASP A 123 11.98 20.50 0.90
CA ASP A 123 11.28 19.26 1.27
C ASP A 123 11.64 18.76 2.68
N GLY A 124 12.47 19.51 3.42
CA GLY A 124 12.85 19.23 4.82
C GLY A 124 14.06 18.31 4.98
N VAL A 125 14.83 18.10 3.91
CA VAL A 125 16.01 17.23 3.90
C VAL A 125 17.23 18.01 4.39
N ILE A 126 17.73 17.69 5.58
CA ILE A 126 18.92 18.34 6.19
C ILE A 126 20.21 17.86 5.51
N PHE A 127 21.04 18.76 4.99
CA PHE A 127 22.33 18.39 4.36
C PHE A 127 23.56 18.99 5.05
N LEU A 128 23.38 19.90 6.01
CA LEU A 128 24.42 20.34 6.92
C LEU A 128 23.78 20.68 8.27
N ARG A 129 24.38 20.19 9.35
CA ARG A 129 23.97 20.46 10.74
C ARG A 129 25.22 20.64 11.61
N LEU A 130 25.25 21.65 12.46
CA LEU A 130 26.23 21.80 13.54
C LEU A 130 25.49 21.68 14.87
N THR A 131 25.75 20.62 15.65
CA THR A 131 25.07 20.40 16.93
C THR A 131 25.64 21.30 18.04
N LYS A 132 24.92 21.45 19.16
CA LYS A 132 25.39 22.19 20.35
C LYS A 132 26.65 21.61 21.00
N ASP A 133 26.94 20.33 20.74
CA ASP A 133 28.17 19.66 21.16
C ASP A 133 29.33 19.87 20.18
N PHE A 134 29.21 20.86 19.28
CA PHE A 134 30.17 21.20 18.23
C PHE A 134 30.46 20.06 17.23
N GLN A 135 29.50 19.15 17.01
CA GLN A 135 29.64 18.12 15.98
C GLN A 135 29.09 18.61 14.63
N LEU A 136 29.95 18.58 13.61
CA LEU A 136 29.57 18.86 12.23
C LEU A 136 29.05 17.59 11.56
N LEU A 137 27.76 17.58 11.21
CA LEU A 137 27.09 16.52 10.48
C LEU A 137 26.75 17.02 9.08
N THR A 138 27.46 16.55 8.06
CA THR A 138 27.22 16.94 6.66
C THR A 138 26.73 15.74 5.85
N ARG A 139 25.87 16.00 4.85
CA ARG A 139 25.65 15.10 3.70
C ARG A 139 26.58 15.41 2.53
N ILE A 140 27.35 16.49 2.62
CA ILE A 140 28.30 16.92 1.59
C ILE A 140 29.65 16.31 1.92
N ASN A 141 30.03 15.31 1.11
CA ASN A 141 31.32 14.65 1.15
C ASN A 141 32.41 15.70 0.84
N MET A 142 32.98 16.32 1.87
CA MET A 142 34.21 17.09 1.71
C MET A 142 35.36 16.09 1.77
N GLY A 143 36.23 16.09 0.75
CA GLY A 143 37.36 15.16 0.65
C GLY A 143 38.16 15.09 1.95
N GLY A 144 37.94 14.01 2.69
CA GLY A 144 38.53 13.72 3.99
C GLY A 144 37.88 12.46 4.53
N SER A 145 38.68 11.43 4.77
CA SER A 145 38.23 10.06 5.08
C SER A 145 37.09 10.00 6.08
N VAL A 146 35.88 9.71 5.60
CA VAL A 146 34.75 9.33 6.45
C VAL A 146 34.91 7.85 6.75
N SER A 147 34.95 7.49 8.04
CA SER A 147 35.06 6.10 8.48
C SER A 147 33.98 5.25 7.79
N GLY A 148 34.40 4.17 7.11
CA GLY A 148 33.51 3.31 6.31
C GLY A 148 32.32 2.69 7.05
N GLN A 149 32.23 2.82 8.37
CA GLN A 149 31.10 2.34 9.16
C GLN A 149 29.79 3.09 8.85
N ASP A 150 29.83 4.40 8.61
CA ASP A 150 28.58 5.18 8.48
C ASP A 150 27.92 5.01 7.10
N THR A 151 28.74 4.78 6.05
CA THR A 151 28.22 4.46 4.72
C THR A 151 27.64 3.04 4.66
N ILE A 152 28.30 2.06 5.29
CA ILE A 152 27.79 0.68 5.37
C ILE A 152 26.52 0.63 6.21
N ALA A 153 26.51 1.25 7.40
CA ALA A 153 25.32 1.30 8.27
C ALA A 153 24.12 1.96 7.57
N ARG A 154 24.35 3.03 6.79
CA ARG A 154 23.32 3.69 6.00
C ARG A 154 22.80 2.83 4.85
N MET A 155 23.68 2.12 4.13
CA MET A 155 23.26 1.18 3.07
C MET A 155 22.51 0.00 3.66
N SER A 156 22.97 -0.55 4.80
CA SER A 156 22.28 -1.62 5.53
C SER A 156 20.92 -1.19 6.06
N ASN A 157 20.77 0.02 6.60
CA ASN A 157 19.48 0.52 7.07
C ASN A 157 18.52 0.83 5.92
N ARG A 158 19.02 1.33 4.77
CA ARG A 158 18.21 1.53 3.57
C ARG A 158 17.80 0.19 2.95
N ALA A 159 18.70 -0.79 2.94
CA ALA A 159 18.41 -2.16 2.52
C ALA A 159 17.41 -2.82 3.46
N LEU A 160 17.57 -2.70 4.79
CA LEU A 160 16.65 -3.22 5.79
C LEU A 160 15.28 -2.55 5.70
N SER A 161 15.22 -1.23 5.49
CA SER A 161 13.98 -0.49 5.26
C SER A 161 13.30 -0.92 3.96
N ARG A 162 14.05 -1.14 2.88
CA ARG A 162 13.51 -1.68 1.62
C ARG A 162 13.05 -3.13 1.77
N ILE A 163 13.84 -3.99 2.39
CA ILE A 163 13.47 -5.37 2.71
C ILE A 163 12.22 -5.37 3.60
N THR A 164 12.13 -4.49 4.58
CA THR A 164 10.96 -4.34 5.47
C THR A 164 9.74 -3.81 4.70
N ALA A 165 9.91 -2.84 3.80
CA ALA A 165 8.84 -2.32 2.95
C ALA A 165 8.36 -3.36 1.92
N THR A 166 9.27 -4.14 1.35
CA THR A 166 8.98 -5.24 0.41
C THR A 166 8.39 -6.46 1.13
N SER A 167 8.85 -6.81 2.33
CA SER A 167 8.23 -7.88 3.13
C SER A 167 6.87 -7.47 3.70
N ARG A 168 6.63 -6.17 3.90
CA ARG A 168 5.29 -5.62 4.21
C ARG A 168 4.37 -5.53 3.00
N GLN A 169 4.91 -5.32 1.79
CA GLN A 169 4.15 -5.55 0.56
C GLN A 169 4.06 -7.06 0.34
N ARG A 170 3.00 -7.68 0.88
CA ARG A 170 2.61 -9.03 0.49
C ARG A 170 2.33 -9.05 -1.00
N GLY A 171 3.36 -9.35 -1.79
CA GLY A 171 3.25 -9.58 -3.22
C GLY A 171 2.54 -10.91 -3.42
N TYR A 172 1.22 -10.91 -3.29
CA TYR A 172 0.43 -12.10 -3.59
C TYR A 172 0.63 -12.41 -5.08
N LEU A 173 1.33 -13.51 -5.37
CA LEU A 173 1.54 -13.99 -6.73
C LEU A 173 0.24 -14.56 -7.32
N THR A 174 -0.70 -14.93 -6.45
CA THR A 174 -1.99 -15.51 -6.81
C THR A 174 -3.16 -14.60 -6.45
N GLN A 175 -4.31 -14.89 -7.04
CA GLN A 175 -5.56 -14.19 -6.78
C GLN A 175 -6.10 -14.56 -5.39
N MET A 176 -6.09 -13.58 -4.50
CA MET A 176 -6.68 -13.71 -3.17
C MET A 176 -8.21 -13.66 -3.23
N PRO A 177 -8.93 -14.26 -2.26
CA PRO A 177 -10.38 -14.23 -2.22
C PRO A 177 -10.90 -12.84 -1.80
N THR A 178 -10.99 -11.92 -2.76
CA THR A 178 -11.36 -10.51 -2.52
C THR A 178 -12.72 -10.12 -3.08
N ALA A 179 -13.37 -10.98 -3.87
CA ALA A 179 -14.67 -10.72 -4.48
C ALA A 179 -15.83 -11.23 -3.62
N ASP A 180 -17.06 -10.90 -4.02
CA ASP A 180 -18.27 -11.42 -3.37
C ASP A 180 -18.35 -12.95 -3.52
N ILE A 181 -17.99 -13.47 -4.70
CA ILE A 181 -17.91 -14.89 -5.04
C ILE A 181 -16.47 -15.26 -5.42
N ASN A 182 -15.84 -16.12 -4.62
CA ASN A 182 -14.46 -16.57 -4.84
C ASN A 182 -14.49 -18.02 -5.32
N VAL A 183 -14.00 -18.26 -6.54
CA VAL A 183 -14.21 -19.48 -7.30
C VAL A 183 -13.04 -20.45 -7.12
N PHE A 184 -13.38 -21.71 -6.87
CA PHE A 184 -12.44 -22.80 -6.64
C PHE A 184 -12.87 -24.04 -7.41
N LEU A 185 -11.94 -24.63 -8.16
CA LEU A 185 -12.27 -25.78 -9.03
C LEU A 185 -11.47 -27.02 -8.66
N ASN A 186 -12.16 -28.16 -8.67
CA ASN A 186 -11.53 -29.48 -8.64
C ASN A 186 -11.42 -30.04 -10.05
N VAL A 187 -10.23 -29.96 -10.63
CA VAL A 187 -9.97 -30.37 -12.01
C VAL A 187 -9.20 -31.69 -12.01
N GLY A 188 -9.46 -32.55 -12.99
CA GLY A 188 -8.67 -33.76 -13.20
C GLY A 188 -9.51 -34.95 -13.64
N GLN A 189 -9.16 -36.13 -13.13
CA GLN A 189 -9.83 -37.39 -13.45
C GLN A 189 -10.66 -37.93 -12.28
N SER A 190 -10.82 -39.26 -12.19
CA SER A 190 -11.76 -39.96 -11.31
C SER A 190 -11.85 -39.41 -9.87
N HIS A 191 -10.73 -39.08 -9.23
CA HIS A 191 -10.74 -38.54 -7.86
C HIS A 191 -11.28 -37.10 -7.76
N SER A 192 -11.05 -36.27 -8.78
CA SER A 192 -11.57 -34.88 -8.81
C SER A 192 -13.09 -34.83 -8.73
N VAL A 193 -13.76 -35.86 -9.27
CA VAL A 193 -15.23 -36.00 -9.27
C VAL A 193 -15.76 -36.93 -8.19
N GLY A 194 -14.92 -37.38 -7.25
CA GLY A 194 -15.35 -38.25 -6.15
C GLY A 194 -15.77 -39.66 -6.57
N THR A 195 -15.13 -40.24 -7.59
CA THR A 195 -15.35 -41.65 -7.98
C THR A 195 -15.07 -42.56 -6.78
N PHE A 196 -15.93 -43.54 -6.53
CA PHE A 196 -15.91 -44.45 -5.37
C PHE A 196 -16.21 -43.81 -4.01
N SER A 197 -16.50 -42.51 -3.95
CA SER A 197 -17.10 -41.91 -2.76
C SER A 197 -18.57 -42.33 -2.71
N ARG A 198 -18.90 -43.42 -2.01
CA ARG A 198 -20.26 -44.02 -2.08
C ARG A 198 -21.31 -43.29 -1.24
N VAL A 199 -20.91 -42.31 -0.44
CA VAL A 199 -21.75 -41.62 0.55
C VAL A 199 -21.52 -40.12 0.43
N ALA A 200 -22.61 -39.35 0.49
CA ALA A 200 -22.55 -37.91 0.75
C ALA A 200 -22.83 -37.70 2.25
N LEU A 201 -21.91 -37.03 2.94
CA LEU A 201 -21.97 -36.73 4.36
C LEU A 201 -22.43 -35.30 4.62
N SER A 202 -22.24 -34.40 3.65
CA SER A 202 -22.73 -33.03 3.74
C SER A 202 -24.26 -32.99 3.81
N VAL A 203 -24.81 -32.32 4.81
CA VAL A 203 -26.27 -32.14 5.01
C VAL A 203 -26.70 -30.67 5.09
N GLY A 204 -25.74 -29.75 4.98
CA GLY A 204 -25.95 -28.31 5.06
C GLY A 204 -24.61 -27.57 5.04
N GLN A 205 -24.64 -26.24 4.98
CA GLN A 205 -23.44 -25.44 4.80
C GLN A 205 -23.32 -24.28 5.79
N ALA A 206 -22.63 -24.52 6.90
CA ALA A 206 -22.50 -23.55 8.00
C ALA A 206 -21.66 -22.30 7.63
N LEU A 207 -20.78 -22.40 6.64
CA LEU A 207 -19.84 -21.33 6.27
C LEU A 207 -20.30 -20.52 5.05
N GLY A 208 -21.50 -20.80 4.52
CA GLY A 208 -22.05 -20.10 3.36
C GLY A 208 -21.28 -20.35 2.05
N ASN A 209 -20.56 -21.47 1.96
CA ASN A 209 -19.95 -21.91 0.71
C ASN A 209 -21.02 -22.32 -0.31
N LEU A 210 -20.71 -22.20 -1.59
CA LEU A 210 -21.64 -22.39 -2.69
C LEU A 210 -21.10 -23.42 -3.70
N MET A 211 -22.00 -23.99 -4.48
CA MET A 211 -21.67 -24.86 -5.61
C MET A 211 -22.45 -24.46 -6.86
N LEU A 212 -21.89 -24.77 -8.03
CA LEU A 212 -22.59 -24.60 -9.31
C LEU A 212 -23.61 -25.71 -9.53
N GLY A 213 -24.89 -25.33 -9.63
CA GLY A 213 -26.01 -26.26 -9.77
C GLY A 213 -26.23 -27.12 -8.52
N HIS A 214 -27.14 -28.08 -8.61
CA HIS A 214 -27.47 -28.99 -7.50
C HIS A 214 -26.47 -30.15 -7.31
N SER A 215 -25.29 -30.06 -7.90
CA SER A 215 -24.19 -31.01 -7.69
C SER A 215 -22.85 -30.37 -8.03
N PRO A 216 -21.82 -30.53 -7.18
CA PRO A 216 -20.48 -30.07 -7.49
C PRO A 216 -19.82 -30.74 -8.69
N ARG A 217 -20.32 -31.86 -9.22
CA ARG A 217 -19.71 -32.57 -10.37
C ARG A 217 -20.47 -32.45 -11.69
N GLY A 218 -21.65 -31.80 -11.69
CA GLY A 218 -22.49 -31.70 -12.88
C GLY A 218 -23.06 -33.06 -13.32
N THR A 219 -23.27 -33.23 -14.63
CA THR A 219 -23.86 -34.45 -15.21
C THR A 219 -22.92 -35.23 -16.13
N ASN A 220 -21.85 -34.62 -16.62
CA ASN A 220 -21.00 -35.19 -17.68
C ASN A 220 -19.61 -35.63 -17.18
N TYR A 221 -19.52 -36.41 -16.09
CA TYR A 221 -18.25 -36.64 -15.40
C TYR A 221 -17.68 -38.07 -15.53
N VAL A 222 -18.37 -38.99 -16.19
CA VAL A 222 -17.94 -40.39 -16.34
C VAL A 222 -17.02 -40.61 -17.54
N ASN A 223 -16.24 -41.70 -17.53
CA ASN A 223 -15.26 -42.00 -18.60
C ASN A 223 -15.90 -42.15 -19.99
N THR A 224 -17.15 -42.61 -20.07
CA THR A 224 -17.85 -42.80 -21.36
C THR A 224 -18.43 -41.51 -21.93
N THR A 225 -18.35 -40.39 -21.21
CA THR A 225 -18.90 -39.13 -21.70
C THR A 225 -18.16 -38.63 -22.94
N THR A 226 -18.93 -38.12 -23.91
CA THR A 226 -18.45 -37.39 -25.08
C THR A 226 -18.94 -35.95 -25.10
N SER A 227 -19.80 -35.58 -24.15
CA SER A 227 -20.26 -34.20 -23.99
C SER A 227 -19.05 -33.32 -23.69
N GLU A 228 -18.95 -32.16 -24.34
CA GLU A 228 -17.88 -31.19 -24.12
C GLU A 228 -18.27 -30.12 -23.10
N VAL A 229 -19.46 -30.20 -22.50
CA VAL A 229 -19.94 -29.23 -21.52
C VAL A 229 -20.06 -29.86 -20.13
N TYR A 230 -19.81 -29.09 -19.08
CA TYR A 230 -19.90 -29.55 -17.69
C TYR A 230 -21.28 -30.11 -17.32
N GLY A 231 -22.35 -29.42 -17.76
CA GLY A 231 -23.73 -29.82 -17.48
C GLY A 231 -24.12 -29.62 -16.01
N PRO A 232 -24.28 -28.38 -15.53
CA PRO A 232 -24.69 -28.15 -14.14
C PRO A 232 -26.12 -28.63 -13.90
N VAL A 233 -26.31 -29.38 -12.82
CA VAL A 233 -27.62 -29.95 -12.46
C VAL A 233 -28.58 -28.80 -12.09
N GLY A 234 -29.66 -28.64 -12.85
CA GLY A 234 -30.63 -27.56 -12.62
C GLY A 234 -30.20 -26.18 -13.17
N GLY A 235 -29.12 -26.10 -13.95
CA GLY A 235 -28.70 -24.89 -14.64
C GLY A 235 -27.61 -24.08 -13.93
N ASN A 236 -27.26 -22.92 -14.51
CA ASN A 236 -26.21 -22.02 -14.01
C ASN A 236 -26.70 -21.21 -12.81
N ILE A 237 -26.83 -21.86 -11.66
CA ILE A 237 -27.23 -21.27 -10.39
C ILE A 237 -26.18 -21.56 -9.32
N LEU A 238 -26.04 -20.67 -8.34
CA LEU A 238 -25.24 -20.92 -7.14
C LEU A 238 -26.17 -21.26 -5.98
N VAL A 239 -26.00 -22.45 -5.42
CA VAL A 239 -26.74 -22.94 -4.25
C VAL A 239 -25.75 -23.32 -3.15
N GLU A 240 -26.23 -23.57 -1.92
CA GLU A 240 -25.36 -24.03 -0.83
C GLU A 240 -24.57 -25.28 -1.25
N LEU A 241 -23.28 -25.28 -0.91
CA LEU A 241 -22.40 -26.43 -1.15
C LEU A 241 -22.80 -27.58 -0.22
N VAL A 242 -23.65 -28.45 -0.77
CA VAL A 242 -24.10 -29.70 -0.16
C VAL A 242 -23.87 -30.80 -1.18
N GLU A 243 -22.95 -31.71 -0.85
CA GLU A 243 -22.64 -32.85 -1.70
C GLU A 243 -23.86 -33.76 -1.86
N VAL A 244 -23.96 -34.37 -3.03
CA VAL A 244 -25.05 -35.27 -3.38
C VAL A 244 -24.48 -36.54 -3.97
N ARG A 245 -25.20 -37.63 -3.77
CA ARG A 245 -24.89 -38.88 -4.43
C ARG A 245 -25.54 -38.93 -5.81
N GLN A 246 -24.81 -39.47 -6.80
CA GLN A 246 -25.22 -39.50 -8.21
C GLN A 246 -24.88 -40.83 -8.89
N LEU A 247 -25.70 -41.16 -9.90
CA LEU A 247 -25.49 -42.24 -10.86
C LEU A 247 -24.67 -41.76 -12.05
N ASP A 248 -24.08 -42.70 -12.79
CA ASP A 248 -23.23 -42.47 -13.96
C ASP A 248 -23.87 -41.59 -15.06
N ASP A 249 -25.21 -41.58 -15.15
CA ASP A 249 -25.98 -40.75 -16.09
C ASP A 249 -26.24 -39.31 -15.59
N GLY A 250 -25.69 -38.95 -14.42
CA GLY A 250 -25.84 -37.65 -13.79
C GLY A 250 -27.06 -37.54 -12.86
N THR A 251 -27.94 -38.54 -12.81
CA THR A 251 -29.14 -38.53 -11.96
C THR A 251 -28.77 -38.51 -10.48
N LEU A 252 -29.36 -37.58 -9.72
CA LEU A 252 -29.21 -37.53 -8.26
C LEU A 252 -29.90 -38.75 -7.62
N SER A 253 -29.23 -39.40 -6.68
CA SER A 253 -29.75 -40.56 -5.96
C SER A 253 -29.33 -40.55 -4.50
N THR A 254 -30.28 -40.77 -3.59
CA THR A 254 -29.99 -40.86 -2.15
C THR A 254 -29.59 -42.27 -1.70
N THR A 255 -29.78 -43.28 -2.56
CA THR A 255 -29.62 -44.70 -2.19
C THR A 255 -28.66 -45.48 -3.07
N SER A 256 -28.30 -44.96 -4.25
CA SER A 256 -27.51 -45.68 -5.27
C SER A 256 -26.48 -44.76 -5.94
N GLY A 257 -25.45 -45.34 -6.57
CA GLY A 257 -24.38 -44.58 -7.25
C GLY A 257 -23.00 -44.70 -6.59
N SER A 258 -21.95 -44.51 -7.39
CA SER A 258 -20.55 -44.61 -6.96
C SER A 258 -19.91 -43.24 -6.72
N PHE A 259 -20.70 -42.17 -6.78
CA PHE A 259 -20.27 -40.79 -6.67
C PHE A 259 -21.08 -40.10 -5.59
N GLY A 260 -20.41 -39.59 -4.56
CA GLY A 260 -21.00 -39.06 -3.32
C GLY A 260 -20.29 -37.77 -2.98
N GLU A 261 -19.60 -37.73 -1.84
CA GLU A 261 -18.76 -36.59 -1.47
C GLU A 261 -17.59 -36.38 -2.45
N THR A 262 -17.34 -35.15 -2.88
CA THR A 262 -16.07 -34.77 -3.53
C THR A 262 -15.10 -34.17 -2.52
N SER A 263 -13.84 -33.98 -2.89
CA SER A 263 -12.89 -33.23 -2.04
C SER A 263 -13.18 -31.73 -1.99
N LEU A 264 -14.07 -31.20 -2.83
CA LEU A 264 -14.40 -29.78 -2.89
C LEU A 264 -15.05 -29.30 -1.59
N SER A 265 -16.00 -30.05 -1.02
CA SER A 265 -16.67 -29.67 0.24
C SER A 265 -15.66 -29.53 1.39
N GLY A 266 -14.77 -30.52 1.57
CA GLY A 266 -13.72 -30.48 2.57
C GLY A 266 -12.74 -29.31 2.35
N TRP A 267 -12.34 -29.10 1.09
CA TRP A 267 -11.44 -28.01 0.72
C TRP A 267 -12.03 -26.63 1.01
N LEU A 268 -13.25 -26.35 0.52
CA LEU A 268 -13.85 -25.02 0.69
C LEU A 268 -14.24 -24.76 2.13
N ASN A 269 -14.70 -25.76 2.87
CA ASN A 269 -15.01 -25.59 4.30
C ASN A 269 -13.75 -25.22 5.08
N MET A 270 -12.62 -25.89 4.83
CA MET A 270 -11.38 -25.54 5.51
C MET A 270 -10.80 -24.21 5.03
N ALA A 271 -10.77 -23.96 3.73
CA ALA A 271 -10.27 -22.69 3.18
C ALA A 271 -11.07 -21.50 3.74
N LYS A 272 -12.40 -21.65 3.83
CA LYS A 272 -13.28 -20.65 4.40
C LYS A 272 -13.08 -20.50 5.92
N THR A 273 -12.86 -21.60 6.63
CA THR A 273 -12.49 -21.57 8.06
C THR A 273 -11.21 -20.77 8.29
N LEU A 274 -10.17 -21.01 7.50
CA LEU A 274 -8.90 -20.28 7.58
C LEU A 274 -9.08 -18.80 7.22
N HIS A 275 -9.88 -18.48 6.20
CA HIS A 275 -10.25 -17.11 5.86
C HIS A 275 -10.92 -16.38 7.02
N ASN A 276 -11.90 -17.03 7.64
CA ASN A 276 -12.63 -16.49 8.78
C ASN A 276 -11.71 -16.32 10.00
N GLN A 277 -10.84 -17.28 10.29
CA GLN A 277 -9.81 -17.18 11.34
C GLN A 277 -8.85 -16.01 11.09
N ARG A 278 -8.37 -15.83 9.86
CA ARG A 278 -7.50 -14.70 9.49
C ARG A 278 -8.18 -13.34 9.74
N LEU A 279 -9.49 -13.27 9.51
CA LEU A 279 -10.30 -12.08 9.76
C LEU A 279 -10.83 -11.98 11.19
N MET A 280 -10.54 -12.96 12.04
CA MET A 280 -11.03 -13.07 13.41
C MET A 280 -12.57 -12.93 13.49
N THR A 281 -13.27 -13.58 12.55
CA THR A 281 -14.74 -13.60 12.48
C THR A 281 -15.24 -15.04 12.42
N GLU A 282 -16.48 -15.26 12.87
CA GLU A 282 -17.12 -16.59 12.80
C GLU A 282 -17.43 -16.97 11.34
N ASN A 283 -18.03 -16.04 10.59
CA ASN A 283 -18.28 -16.22 9.18
C ASN A 283 -18.32 -14.89 8.40
N ASP A 284 -17.37 -14.69 7.49
CA ASP A 284 -17.38 -13.54 6.58
C ASP A 284 -18.42 -13.75 5.46
N THR A 285 -19.64 -13.26 5.67
CA THR A 285 -20.74 -13.36 4.69
C THR A 285 -20.54 -12.46 3.47
N SER A 286 -19.58 -11.53 3.49
CA SER A 286 -19.25 -10.68 2.33
C SER A 286 -18.43 -11.41 1.26
N ARG A 287 -17.89 -12.60 1.57
CA ARG A 287 -17.04 -13.38 0.66
C ARG A 287 -17.45 -14.85 0.68
N ALA A 288 -18.34 -15.25 -0.21
CA ALA A 288 -18.69 -16.65 -0.38
C ALA A 288 -17.60 -17.37 -1.20
N PHE A 289 -17.34 -18.64 -0.88
CA PHE A 289 -16.48 -19.49 -1.70
C PHE A 289 -17.37 -20.41 -2.50
N ALA A 290 -17.26 -20.37 -3.83
CA ALA A 290 -18.06 -21.16 -4.75
C ALA A 290 -17.17 -22.16 -5.50
N GLY A 291 -17.69 -23.33 -5.84
CA GLY A 291 -16.91 -24.26 -6.64
C GLY A 291 -17.68 -25.25 -7.48
N ALA A 292 -16.91 -25.97 -8.29
CA ALA A 292 -17.34 -27.07 -9.15
C ALA A 292 -16.17 -28.03 -9.38
N CYS A 293 -16.49 -29.23 -9.85
CA CYS A 293 -15.58 -30.32 -10.12
C CYS A 293 -15.67 -30.69 -11.61
N PRO A 294 -15.12 -29.87 -12.52
CA PRO A 294 -15.24 -30.08 -13.97
C PRO A 294 -14.26 -31.14 -14.51
N GLY A 295 -14.00 -32.20 -13.73
CA GLY A 295 -13.17 -33.32 -14.15
C GLY A 295 -13.96 -34.39 -14.89
N VAL A 296 -13.24 -35.32 -15.53
CA VAL A 296 -13.84 -36.47 -16.22
C VAL A 296 -13.08 -37.74 -15.85
N GLY A 297 -13.80 -38.73 -15.33
CA GLY A 297 -13.23 -40.00 -14.88
C GLY A 297 -12.43 -40.73 -15.97
N GLY A 298 -11.31 -41.35 -15.59
CA GLY A 298 -10.51 -42.20 -16.47
C GLY A 298 -9.83 -41.51 -17.66
N LYS A 299 -9.62 -40.19 -17.61
CA LYS A 299 -8.95 -39.44 -18.69
C LYS A 299 -7.48 -39.21 -18.41
N SER A 300 -6.69 -39.35 -19.48
CA SER A 300 -5.32 -38.83 -19.52
C SER A 300 -5.32 -37.31 -19.55
N LEU A 301 -4.20 -36.70 -19.18
CA LEU A 301 -3.98 -35.27 -19.34
C LEU A 301 -4.19 -34.86 -20.79
N ALA A 302 -3.84 -35.71 -21.76
CA ALA A 302 -4.00 -35.43 -23.20
C ALA A 302 -5.46 -35.30 -23.60
N GLN A 303 -6.32 -36.12 -23.03
CA GLN A 303 -7.76 -36.06 -23.28
C GLN A 303 -8.44 -34.89 -22.55
N LEU A 304 -7.85 -34.40 -21.46
CA LEU A 304 -8.35 -33.22 -20.73
C LEU A 304 -7.80 -31.90 -21.28
N SER A 305 -6.76 -31.94 -22.13
CA SER A 305 -6.09 -30.75 -22.64
C SER A 305 -6.92 -30.02 -23.70
N LYS A 306 -6.70 -28.71 -23.80
CA LYS A 306 -7.39 -27.83 -24.75
C LYS A 306 -7.20 -28.32 -26.19
N GLY A 307 -8.31 -28.47 -26.93
CA GLY A 307 -8.29 -28.90 -28.32
C GLY A 307 -8.23 -30.42 -28.52
N ALA A 308 -8.29 -31.22 -27.45
CA ALA A 308 -8.52 -32.66 -27.55
C ALA A 308 -9.87 -32.98 -28.22
N SER A 309 -10.06 -34.21 -28.69
CA SER A 309 -11.34 -34.69 -29.23
C SER A 309 -11.81 -35.95 -28.48
N PRO A 310 -12.97 -35.89 -27.79
CA PRO A 310 -13.79 -34.71 -27.54
C PRO A 310 -13.04 -33.65 -26.69
N ASN A 311 -13.42 -32.38 -26.81
CA ASN A 311 -12.75 -31.28 -26.12
C ASN A 311 -13.24 -31.15 -24.67
N LEU A 312 -12.84 -32.10 -23.82
CA LEU A 312 -13.26 -32.18 -22.42
C LEU A 312 -12.73 -31.02 -21.56
N TYR A 313 -11.67 -30.33 -22.02
CA TYR A 313 -11.23 -29.07 -21.45
C TYR A 313 -12.36 -28.04 -21.31
N ASN A 314 -13.33 -28.05 -22.24
CA ASN A 314 -14.49 -27.15 -22.19
C ASN A 314 -15.39 -27.36 -20.96
N HIS A 315 -15.26 -28.45 -20.21
CA HIS A 315 -15.96 -28.61 -18.92
C HIS A 315 -15.51 -27.56 -17.93
N ILE A 316 -14.20 -27.29 -17.90
CA ILE A 316 -13.60 -26.31 -17.00
C ILE A 316 -14.07 -24.91 -17.39
N ILE A 317 -14.05 -24.61 -18.70
CA ILE A 317 -14.51 -23.33 -19.24
C ILE A 317 -15.99 -23.09 -18.95
N THR A 318 -16.84 -24.08 -19.25
CA THR A 318 -18.29 -23.95 -19.06
C THR A 318 -18.70 -23.92 -17.59
N ALA A 319 -17.97 -24.59 -16.70
CA ALA A 319 -18.17 -24.45 -15.25
C ALA A 319 -17.79 -23.05 -14.75
N MET A 320 -16.65 -22.50 -15.19
CA MET A 320 -16.25 -21.13 -14.85
C MET A 320 -17.26 -20.10 -15.34
N GLN A 321 -17.72 -20.24 -16.59
CA GLN A 321 -18.74 -19.39 -17.18
C GLN A 321 -20.07 -19.51 -16.44
N GLY A 322 -20.50 -20.71 -16.06
CA GLY A 322 -21.73 -20.92 -15.30
C GLY A 322 -21.70 -20.25 -13.92
N ILE A 323 -20.57 -20.33 -13.21
CA ILE A 323 -20.40 -19.62 -11.93
C ILE A 323 -20.41 -18.11 -12.14
N LYS A 324 -19.72 -17.62 -13.18
CA LYS A 324 -19.69 -16.20 -13.52
C LYS A 324 -21.08 -15.67 -13.88
N GLU A 325 -21.83 -16.39 -14.71
CA GLU A 325 -23.19 -16.04 -15.09
C GLU A 325 -24.10 -15.95 -13.86
N ALA A 326 -24.04 -16.93 -12.96
CA ALA A 326 -24.82 -16.94 -11.73
C ALA A 326 -24.44 -15.77 -10.79
N ALA A 327 -23.15 -15.42 -10.70
CA ALA A 327 -22.68 -14.29 -9.91
C ALA A 327 -23.13 -12.95 -10.52
N ASP A 328 -22.96 -12.79 -11.84
CA ASP A 328 -23.35 -11.57 -12.57
C ASP A 328 -24.87 -11.37 -12.50
N ALA A 329 -25.67 -12.44 -12.64
CA ALA A 329 -27.13 -12.40 -12.47
C ALA A 329 -27.57 -11.98 -11.06
N ALA A 330 -26.75 -12.27 -10.04
CA ALA A 330 -26.96 -11.82 -8.67
C ALA A 330 -26.37 -10.42 -8.38
N GLY A 331 -25.79 -9.74 -9.38
CA GLY A 331 -25.11 -8.46 -9.22
C GLY A 331 -23.84 -8.52 -8.36
N LYS A 332 -23.19 -9.70 -8.29
CA LYS A 332 -22.02 -9.98 -7.46
C LYS A 332 -20.75 -10.07 -8.29
N THR A 333 -19.65 -9.57 -7.73
CA THR A 333 -18.32 -9.74 -8.32
C THR A 333 -17.82 -11.17 -8.14
N SER A 334 -17.02 -11.67 -9.09
CA SER A 334 -16.44 -13.02 -9.01
C SER A 334 -14.97 -13.08 -9.43
N ARG A 335 -14.18 -13.96 -8.78
CA ARG A 335 -12.74 -14.18 -9.04
C ARG A 335 -12.35 -15.65 -8.87
N LEU A 336 -11.55 -16.19 -9.78
CA LEU A 336 -10.93 -17.50 -9.69
C LEU A 336 -9.73 -17.47 -8.74
N CYS A 337 -9.83 -18.17 -7.62
CA CYS A 337 -8.86 -18.07 -6.53
C CYS A 337 -8.01 -19.33 -6.37
N GLY A 338 -8.55 -20.50 -6.69
CA GLY A 338 -7.81 -21.75 -6.55
C GLY A 338 -8.26 -22.86 -7.48
N ILE A 339 -7.33 -23.76 -7.78
CA ILE A 339 -7.56 -24.97 -8.57
C ILE A 339 -6.87 -26.12 -7.88
N THR A 340 -7.58 -27.21 -7.61
CA THR A 340 -6.92 -28.50 -7.39
C THR A 340 -6.77 -29.21 -8.72
N PHE A 341 -5.62 -29.83 -8.92
CA PHE A 341 -5.37 -30.70 -10.05
C PHE A 341 -5.16 -32.12 -9.55
N MET A 342 -6.13 -32.97 -9.85
CA MET A 342 -6.20 -34.36 -9.44
C MET A 342 -6.14 -35.30 -10.64
N GLN A 343 -4.96 -35.38 -11.27
CA GLN A 343 -4.68 -36.29 -12.36
C GLN A 343 -3.23 -36.78 -12.31
N MET A 344 -3.05 -38.06 -12.61
CA MET A 344 -1.81 -38.73 -13.06
C MET A 344 -2.14 -40.19 -13.33
N GLU A 345 -3.15 -40.74 -12.61
CA GLU A 345 -3.95 -41.93 -12.90
C GLU A 345 -3.61 -42.69 -14.17
N ASN A 346 -4.13 -42.10 -15.24
CA ASN A 346 -4.16 -42.65 -16.58
C ASN A 346 -2.88 -42.35 -17.39
N ASP A 347 -1.91 -41.66 -16.78
CA ASP A 347 -0.61 -41.27 -17.33
C ASP A 347 0.56 -41.80 -16.48
N GLY A 348 0.31 -42.76 -15.58
CA GLY A 348 1.35 -43.30 -14.69
C GLY A 348 2.54 -43.96 -15.39
N SER A 349 2.36 -44.33 -16.66
CA SER A 349 3.42 -44.84 -17.54
C SER A 349 3.91 -43.80 -18.56
N THR A 350 3.34 -42.59 -18.59
CA THR A 350 3.77 -41.52 -19.50
C THR A 350 5.16 -41.03 -19.08
N PRO A 351 6.13 -40.95 -20.02
CA PRO A 351 7.46 -40.42 -19.71
C PRO A 351 7.43 -38.97 -19.24
N TYR A 352 8.41 -38.60 -18.42
CA TYR A 352 8.51 -37.25 -17.85
C TYR A 352 8.57 -36.17 -18.94
N ASP A 353 9.39 -36.39 -19.96
CA ASP A 353 9.59 -35.45 -21.07
C ASP A 353 8.34 -35.27 -21.94
N THR A 354 7.34 -36.15 -21.79
CA THR A 354 6.01 -36.00 -22.40
C THR A 354 5.04 -35.34 -21.43
N TYR A 355 4.97 -35.81 -20.18
CA TYR A 355 3.98 -35.38 -19.22
C TYR A 355 4.23 -33.95 -18.70
N TYR A 356 5.48 -33.60 -18.40
CA TYR A 356 5.81 -32.30 -17.80
C TYR A 356 5.49 -31.11 -18.72
N PRO A 357 5.91 -31.07 -20.00
CA PRO A 357 5.54 -29.96 -20.89
C PRO A 357 4.03 -29.86 -21.13
N GLN A 358 3.35 -31.00 -21.09
CA GLN A 358 1.91 -31.03 -21.26
C GLN A 358 1.17 -30.47 -20.03
N LEU A 359 1.68 -30.75 -18.83
CA LEU A 359 1.19 -30.15 -17.60
C LEU A 359 1.38 -28.64 -17.58
N GLU A 360 2.55 -28.15 -18.01
CA GLU A 360 2.83 -26.71 -18.18
C GLU A 360 1.81 -26.05 -19.11
N GLN A 361 1.54 -26.66 -20.27
CA GLN A 361 0.56 -26.13 -21.21
C GLN A 361 -0.86 -26.11 -20.60
N PHE A 362 -1.26 -27.19 -19.93
CA PHE A 362 -2.56 -27.28 -19.28
C PHE A 362 -2.74 -26.22 -18.19
N TYR A 363 -1.72 -26.01 -17.35
CA TYR A 363 -1.69 -24.93 -16.36
C TYR A 363 -1.82 -23.55 -17.01
N SER A 364 -1.02 -23.28 -18.04
CA SER A 364 -1.03 -22.01 -18.78
C SER A 364 -2.38 -21.73 -19.43
N ASP A 365 -2.98 -22.73 -20.06
CA ASP A 365 -4.28 -22.60 -20.74
C ASP A 365 -5.37 -22.22 -19.75
N ILE A 366 -5.49 -22.95 -18.63
CA ILE A 366 -6.54 -22.69 -17.63
C ILE A 366 -6.36 -21.33 -16.99
N ASN A 367 -5.12 -20.95 -16.65
CA ASN A 367 -4.87 -19.63 -16.08
C ASN A 367 -5.25 -18.53 -17.08
N THR A 368 -4.86 -18.67 -18.34
CA THR A 368 -5.16 -17.68 -19.39
C THR A 368 -6.67 -17.52 -19.58
N ASP A 369 -7.38 -18.63 -19.78
CA ASP A 369 -8.82 -18.59 -20.05
C ASP A 369 -9.61 -18.18 -18.80
N GLY A 370 -9.26 -18.71 -17.63
CA GLY A 370 -9.90 -18.37 -16.36
C GLY A 370 -9.71 -16.90 -15.99
N MET A 371 -8.50 -16.36 -16.18
CA MET A 371 -8.23 -14.95 -15.96
C MET A 371 -9.02 -14.05 -16.91
N ALA A 372 -9.18 -14.47 -18.17
CA ALA A 372 -10.02 -13.77 -19.14
C ALA A 372 -11.51 -13.81 -18.75
N ILE A 373 -12.03 -14.95 -18.31
CA ILE A 373 -13.43 -15.11 -17.88
C ILE A 373 -13.72 -14.20 -16.68
N PHE A 374 -12.88 -14.21 -15.64
CA PHE A 374 -13.13 -13.46 -14.42
C PHE A 374 -12.55 -12.03 -14.44
N GLY A 375 -11.88 -11.62 -15.52
CA GLY A 375 -11.28 -10.29 -15.69
C GLY A 375 -10.23 -9.95 -14.62
N GLN A 376 -9.49 -10.95 -14.13
CA GLN A 376 -8.48 -10.79 -13.08
C GLN A 376 -7.07 -10.83 -13.65
N THR A 377 -6.12 -10.19 -12.97
CA THR A 377 -4.72 -10.08 -13.45
C THR A 377 -3.75 -11.04 -12.76
N ARG A 378 -4.18 -11.68 -11.68
CA ARG A 378 -3.38 -12.69 -10.97
C ARG A 378 -3.96 -14.08 -11.25
N PRO A 379 -3.12 -15.11 -11.43
CA PRO A 379 -3.59 -16.48 -11.59
C PRO A 379 -4.18 -17.03 -10.28
N PRO A 380 -5.05 -18.04 -10.32
CA PRO A 380 -5.38 -18.82 -9.13
C PRO A 380 -4.16 -19.56 -8.57
N HIS A 381 -4.23 -19.94 -7.30
CA HIS A 381 -3.25 -20.88 -6.73
C HIS A 381 -3.57 -22.32 -7.13
N TRP A 382 -2.55 -23.09 -7.46
CA TRP A 382 -2.71 -24.50 -7.84
C TRP A 382 -2.31 -25.45 -6.72
N TYR A 383 -3.12 -26.47 -6.51
CA TYR A 383 -2.93 -27.49 -5.50
C TYR A 383 -2.87 -28.86 -6.17
N PHE A 384 -1.69 -29.46 -6.16
CA PHE A 384 -1.44 -30.76 -6.75
C PHE A 384 -1.52 -31.84 -5.69
N TYR A 385 -2.16 -32.97 -5.96
CA TYR A 385 -2.18 -34.12 -5.05
C TYR A 385 -1.15 -35.19 -5.42
N GLN A 386 -0.86 -36.08 -4.48
CA GLN A 386 -0.16 -37.33 -4.78
C GLN A 386 -1.16 -38.39 -5.27
N GLY A 387 -0.99 -38.87 -6.50
CA GLY A 387 -1.73 -40.01 -7.02
C GLY A 387 -1.42 -41.32 -6.28
N GLY A 388 -2.31 -42.29 -6.41
CA GLY A 388 -2.17 -43.59 -5.75
C GLY A 388 -0.95 -44.39 -6.25
N GLY A 389 -0.17 -44.98 -5.33
CA GLY A 389 1.08 -45.69 -5.65
C GLY A 389 0.92 -46.85 -6.64
N MET A 390 -0.23 -47.54 -6.63
CA MET A 390 -0.56 -48.62 -7.57
C MET A 390 -0.53 -48.17 -9.03
N TYR A 391 -0.73 -46.87 -9.30
CA TYR A 391 -0.78 -46.33 -10.64
C TYR A 391 0.56 -45.77 -11.10
N THR A 392 1.60 -45.86 -10.27
CA THR A 392 2.94 -45.38 -10.62
C THR A 392 3.78 -46.51 -11.22
N SER A 393 4.74 -46.17 -12.08
CA SER A 393 5.62 -47.14 -12.73
C SER A 393 7.08 -46.93 -12.30
N ASP A 394 7.68 -47.97 -11.73
CA ASP A 394 9.12 -48.01 -11.42
C ASP A 394 9.97 -47.94 -12.69
N THR A 395 9.46 -48.48 -13.81
CA THR A 395 10.17 -48.50 -15.11
C THR A 395 10.49 -47.08 -15.60
N ASN A 396 9.62 -46.12 -15.29
CA ASN A 396 9.81 -44.71 -15.65
C ASN A 396 10.18 -43.84 -14.44
N SER A 397 10.66 -44.45 -13.34
CA SER A 397 11.03 -43.75 -12.11
C SER A 397 9.92 -42.82 -11.61
N MET A 398 8.67 -43.29 -11.66
CA MET A 398 7.48 -42.54 -11.25
C MET A 398 7.35 -41.17 -11.95
N ALA A 399 7.67 -41.13 -13.25
CA ALA A 399 7.79 -39.91 -14.05
C ALA A 399 6.66 -38.89 -13.87
N ALA A 400 5.39 -39.30 -13.98
CA ALA A 400 4.25 -38.38 -13.82
C ALA A 400 4.16 -37.80 -12.39
N SER A 401 4.39 -38.62 -11.35
CA SER A 401 4.42 -38.14 -9.97
C SER A 401 5.58 -37.18 -9.71
N ARG A 402 6.77 -37.48 -10.26
CA ARG A 402 7.92 -36.56 -10.21
C ARG A 402 7.62 -35.25 -10.91
N ALA A 403 6.95 -35.29 -12.07
CA ALA A 403 6.59 -34.09 -12.80
C ALA A 403 5.66 -33.16 -11.99
N LEU A 404 4.70 -33.70 -11.23
CA LEU A 404 3.83 -32.88 -10.37
C LEU A 404 4.60 -32.21 -9.22
N LEU A 405 5.61 -32.90 -8.66
CA LEU A 405 6.50 -32.35 -7.63
C LEU A 405 7.41 -31.26 -8.21
N ASP A 406 8.13 -31.59 -9.29
CA ASP A 406 9.02 -30.66 -10.00
C ASP A 406 8.25 -29.42 -10.47
N PHE A 407 6.99 -29.58 -10.90
CA PHE A 407 6.15 -28.46 -11.31
C PHE A 407 5.94 -27.48 -10.15
N CYS A 408 5.68 -27.98 -8.95
CA CYS A 408 5.52 -27.14 -7.76
C CYS A 408 6.83 -26.45 -7.37
N ASP A 409 7.97 -27.15 -7.46
CA ASP A 409 9.29 -26.58 -7.18
C ASP A 409 9.67 -25.49 -8.20
N ASN A 410 9.27 -25.66 -9.46
CA ASN A 410 9.49 -24.68 -10.53
C ASN A 410 8.49 -23.51 -10.51
N HIS A 411 7.39 -23.60 -9.73
CA HIS A 411 6.36 -22.58 -9.58
C HIS A 411 6.17 -22.10 -8.13
N PRO A 412 7.23 -21.60 -7.46
CA PRO A 412 7.16 -21.23 -6.06
C PRO A 412 6.15 -20.11 -5.81
N GLY A 413 5.23 -20.35 -4.88
CA GLY A 413 4.17 -19.39 -4.52
C GLY A 413 3.00 -19.31 -5.49
N LEU A 414 3.00 -20.12 -6.56
CA LEU A 414 1.91 -20.24 -7.54
C LEU A 414 1.27 -21.63 -7.50
N ALA A 415 2.05 -22.65 -7.16
CA ALA A 415 1.61 -24.04 -7.02
C ALA A 415 2.11 -24.64 -5.70
N SER A 416 1.39 -25.64 -5.20
CA SER A 416 1.78 -26.37 -4.00
C SER A 416 1.40 -27.83 -4.10
N PHE A 417 2.29 -28.69 -3.63
CA PHE A 417 2.03 -30.12 -3.54
C PHE A 417 1.35 -30.45 -2.21
N VAL A 418 0.27 -31.20 -2.29
CA VAL A 418 -0.65 -31.54 -1.22
C VAL A 418 -0.59 -33.04 -1.03
N ASN A 419 0.29 -33.46 -0.12
CA ASN A 419 0.50 -34.87 0.11
C ASN A 419 -0.48 -35.43 1.15
N PRO A 420 -1.16 -36.57 0.90
CA PRO A 420 -1.61 -37.41 1.99
C PRO A 420 -0.43 -37.84 2.87
N VAL A 421 -0.59 -37.82 4.19
CA VAL A 421 0.46 -38.27 5.14
C VAL A 421 0.61 -39.80 5.11
N GLY A 422 0.89 -40.37 3.95
CA GLY A 422 1.56 -41.66 3.79
C GLY A 422 2.98 -41.34 3.35
N GLN A 423 3.97 -41.64 4.20
CA GLN A 423 5.37 -41.27 3.97
C GLN A 423 6.00 -41.86 2.70
N LEU A 424 5.31 -42.74 1.98
CA LEU A 424 5.62 -43.27 0.65
C LEU A 424 4.30 -43.70 -0.02
N PRO A 425 4.24 -43.87 -1.36
CA PRO A 425 3.09 -44.49 -2.00
C PRO A 425 2.87 -45.89 -1.41
N ASN A 426 1.85 -46.03 -0.57
CA ASN A 426 1.52 -47.33 0.01
C ASN A 426 0.70 -48.12 -1.03
N PRO A 427 1.19 -49.28 -1.53
CA PRO A 427 0.55 -50.02 -2.62
C PRO A 427 -0.80 -50.66 -2.27
N VAL A 428 -1.32 -50.52 -1.03
CA VAL A 428 -2.41 -51.38 -0.52
C VAL A 428 -3.69 -50.64 -0.09
N ASN A 429 -3.87 -49.34 -0.39
CA ASN A 429 -5.12 -48.66 0.01
C ASN A 429 -5.81 -47.86 -1.11
N PRO A 430 -6.71 -48.49 -1.87
CA PRO A 430 -7.57 -47.79 -2.83
C PRO A 430 -8.69 -46.95 -2.18
N ASP A 431 -8.88 -47.05 -0.85
CA ASP A 431 -10.05 -46.49 -0.15
C ASP A 431 -9.79 -45.21 0.67
N GLY A 432 -8.75 -44.43 0.34
CA GLY A 432 -8.32 -43.24 1.09
C GLY A 432 -9.25 -42.00 1.05
N MET A 433 -10.53 -42.14 0.69
CA MET A 433 -11.47 -41.03 0.42
C MET A 433 -11.69 -40.07 1.59
N THR A 434 -11.60 -40.55 2.84
CA THR A 434 -11.71 -39.72 4.05
C THR A 434 -10.43 -38.94 4.37
N THR A 435 -9.28 -39.37 3.85
CA THR A 435 -7.99 -38.71 4.06
C THR A 435 -7.78 -37.54 3.09
N ILE A 436 -8.19 -37.70 1.83
CA ILE A 436 -7.99 -36.67 0.78
C ILE A 436 -8.78 -35.38 1.08
N SER A 437 -10.00 -35.49 1.61
CA SER A 437 -10.82 -34.32 1.99
C SER A 437 -10.24 -33.56 3.20
N LEU A 438 -9.68 -34.28 4.17
CA LEU A 438 -9.01 -33.71 5.34
C LEU A 438 -7.64 -33.08 5.00
N GLN A 439 -7.03 -33.44 3.87
CA GLN A 439 -5.66 -33.05 3.51
C GLN A 439 -5.59 -31.97 2.43
N THR A 440 -6.58 -31.91 1.53
CA THR A 440 -6.83 -30.70 0.71
C THR A 440 -7.17 -29.50 1.60
N ALA A 441 -7.84 -29.78 2.73
CA ALA A 441 -7.98 -28.87 3.85
C ALA A 441 -6.63 -28.45 4.48
N ILE A 442 -5.69 -29.39 4.68
CA ILE A 442 -4.34 -29.08 5.19
C ILE A 442 -3.52 -28.24 4.20
N ALA A 443 -3.67 -28.38 2.89
CA ALA A 443 -2.93 -27.51 1.94
C ALA A 443 -3.37 -26.05 1.92
N GLY A 444 -4.56 -25.74 2.44
CA GLY A 444 -4.92 -24.38 2.81
C GLY A 444 -3.93 -23.74 3.81
N LEU A 445 -3.16 -24.53 4.58
CA LEU A 445 -2.12 -24.04 5.49
C LEU A 445 -0.97 -23.32 4.78
N ALA A 446 -0.55 -23.74 3.58
CA ALA A 446 0.68 -23.21 2.99
C ALA A 446 0.51 -21.78 2.42
N VAL A 447 -0.66 -21.45 1.89
CA VAL A 447 -0.90 -20.17 1.20
C VAL A 447 -1.48 -19.10 2.13
N MET A 448 -2.12 -19.52 3.23
CA MET A 448 -2.71 -18.58 4.19
C MET A 448 -1.84 -18.27 5.41
N TRP A 449 -0.85 -19.12 5.74
CA TRP A 449 -0.02 -18.96 6.95
C TRP A 449 1.49 -18.79 6.71
N VAL A 450 1.98 -18.84 5.46
CA VAL A 450 3.38 -18.46 5.13
C VAL A 450 3.46 -17.12 4.37
N VAL A 451 2.48 -16.25 4.60
CA VAL A 451 2.49 -14.86 4.10
C VAL A 451 2.06 -13.91 5.20
#